data_AF-A0A7K3ABQ2-F1
#
_entry.id   AF-A0A7K3ABQ2-F1
#
_cell.length_a   1.000
_cell.length_b   1.000
_cell.length_c   1.000
_cell.angle_alpha   90.00
_cell.angle_beta   90.00
_cell.angle_gamma   90.00
#
_symmetry.space_group_name_H-M   'P 1'
#
loop_
_entity.id
_entity.type
_entity.pdbx_description
1 polymer ?
#
loop_
_entity_poly.entity_id
_entity_poly.type
_entity_poly.pdbx_seq_one_letter_code
_entity_poly.pdbx_strand_id
1 'polypeptide(L)'
;MRRRANPAGWPTPRTGPLTPTGHPLPSSTPGYRFDAHLEGRWEETPSARPHHNPGQAALHHVLALARPVTGAYPLTDVLAAQAHLNTVLGTAHDLADTPVRLLWADVRLTVSEPDRAAATALQRRQYDEALHAQAQRQRLQAARELHEQLVTTPTLALAYWLTQHPDSAKDSIHTLEELTRQITAYAPDNAWVQVAHVLQSFVHDLAADQRENLVRSLAQIVLRYDQPDLAQQLQHTAAGLATTNGQRPAPRAP
;
A
#
# COMPACT_ATOMS: atom_id res chain seq x y z
N MET A 1 -0.78 83.41 -9.95
CA MET A 1 -0.52 82.01 -9.55
C MET A 1 -0.81 81.09 -10.73
N ARG A 2 0.23 80.60 -11.41
CA ARG A 2 0.10 79.75 -12.62
C ARG A 2 -0.26 78.33 -12.20
N ARG A 3 -1.46 77.86 -12.56
CA ARG A 3 -1.81 76.43 -12.55
C ARG A 3 -0.87 75.72 -13.51
N ARG A 4 -0.04 74.82 -13.00
CA ARG A 4 0.70 73.86 -13.82
C ARG A 4 -0.34 72.98 -14.50
N ALA A 5 -0.52 73.16 -15.80
CA ALA A 5 -1.21 72.19 -16.64
C ALA A 5 -0.42 70.88 -16.58
N ASN A 6 -1.10 69.79 -16.24
CA ASN A 6 -0.51 68.46 -16.22
C ASN A 6 -0.11 68.11 -17.68
N PRO A 7 1.14 67.70 -17.99
CA PRO A 7 1.65 67.67 -19.37
C PRO A 7 1.15 66.48 -20.21
N ALA A 8 0.11 65.78 -19.78
CA ALA A 8 -0.34 64.57 -20.44
C ALA A 8 -1.86 64.45 -20.26
N GLY A 9 -2.62 64.47 -21.36
CA GLY A 9 -4.09 64.47 -21.40
C GLY A 9 -4.73 63.13 -21.01
N TRP A 10 -4.25 62.49 -19.94
CA TRP A 10 -4.79 61.23 -19.45
C TRP A 10 -5.92 61.51 -18.47
N PRO A 11 -7.00 60.70 -18.47
CA PRO A 11 -8.04 60.79 -17.47
C PRO A 11 -7.45 60.61 -16.07
N THR A 12 -8.00 61.32 -15.08
CA THR A 12 -7.57 61.18 -13.67
C THR A 12 -7.73 59.72 -13.22
N PRO A 13 -6.69 59.12 -12.63
CA PRO A 13 -6.74 57.73 -12.18
C PRO A 13 -7.84 57.55 -11.12
N ARG A 14 -8.73 56.57 -11.34
CA ARG A 14 -9.77 56.21 -10.35
C ARG A 14 -9.17 55.30 -9.29
N THR A 15 -9.66 55.41 -8.06
CA THR A 15 -9.32 54.47 -6.98
C THR A 15 -10.57 54.09 -6.24
N GLY A 16 -10.60 52.90 -5.64
CA GLY A 16 -11.77 52.44 -4.92
C GLY A 16 -11.48 51.24 -4.00
N PRO A 17 -12.37 50.99 -3.03
CA PRO A 17 -12.36 49.73 -2.29
C PRO A 17 -12.82 48.59 -3.20
N LEU A 18 -12.35 47.37 -2.90
CA LEU A 18 -13.03 46.16 -3.32
C LEU A 18 -14.30 46.05 -2.50
N THR A 19 -15.42 45.75 -3.16
CA THR A 19 -16.68 45.54 -2.46
C THR A 19 -16.59 44.23 -1.67
N PRO A 20 -16.91 44.23 -0.37
CA PRO A 20 -16.96 42.99 0.39
C PRO A 20 -18.10 42.12 -0.13
N THR A 21 -17.72 41.07 -0.85
CA THR A 21 -18.63 40.08 -1.40
C THR A 21 -18.24 38.70 -0.89
N GLY A 22 -19.24 37.94 -0.45
CA GLY A 22 -19.09 36.52 -0.14
C GLY A 22 -19.00 35.73 -1.44
N HIS A 23 -17.86 35.07 -1.68
CA HIS A 23 -17.67 34.23 -2.87
C HIS A 23 -17.28 32.80 -2.47
N PRO A 24 -17.96 31.77 -3.02
CA PRO A 24 -17.56 30.40 -2.77
C PRO A 24 -16.27 30.07 -3.52
N LEU A 25 -15.24 29.63 -2.80
CA LEU A 25 -13.96 29.17 -3.33
C LEU A 25 -13.84 27.64 -3.26
N PRO A 26 -13.18 27.00 -4.24
CA PRO A 26 -13.01 25.55 -4.24
C PRO A 26 -12.08 25.12 -3.11
N SER A 27 -12.32 23.92 -2.58
CA SER A 27 -11.40 23.22 -1.69
C SER A 27 -10.81 21.97 -2.34
N SER A 28 -9.77 21.39 -1.75
CA SER A 28 -9.26 20.09 -2.18
C SER A 28 -10.19 18.92 -1.80
N THR A 29 -11.13 19.15 -0.87
CA THR A 29 -12.12 18.14 -0.47
C THR A 29 -13.28 18.11 -1.47
N PRO A 30 -13.52 16.98 -2.17
CA PRO A 30 -14.56 16.90 -3.18
C PRO A 30 -15.94 17.25 -2.62
N GLY A 31 -16.66 18.14 -3.31
CA GLY A 31 -18.01 18.55 -2.93
C GLY A 31 -18.10 19.68 -1.91
N TYR A 32 -16.99 20.10 -1.31
CA TYR A 32 -16.96 21.17 -0.29
C TYR A 32 -16.27 22.44 -0.78
N ARG A 33 -16.69 23.58 -0.25
CA ARG A 33 -16.23 24.93 -0.65
C ARG A 33 -15.96 25.79 0.59
N PHE A 34 -15.06 26.76 0.43
CA PHE A 34 -14.85 27.82 1.41
C PHE A 34 -15.74 29.01 1.08
N ASP A 35 -16.24 29.70 2.11
CA ASP A 35 -16.87 31.00 1.94
C ASP A 35 -15.81 32.09 2.14
N ALA A 36 -15.47 32.80 1.07
CA ALA A 36 -14.47 33.85 1.09
C ALA A 36 -15.12 35.23 1.21
N HIS A 37 -14.70 35.99 2.22
CA HIS A 37 -14.99 37.41 2.36
C HIS A 37 -13.74 38.20 1.97
N LEU A 38 -13.86 39.03 0.93
CA LEU A 38 -12.72 39.79 0.41
C LEU A 38 -12.85 41.27 0.77
N GLU A 39 -11.77 41.86 1.26
CA GLU A 39 -11.62 43.30 1.45
C GLU A 39 -10.35 43.77 0.74
N GLY A 40 -10.30 44.99 0.22
CA GLY A 40 -9.10 45.46 -0.46
C GLY A 40 -9.25 46.82 -1.10
N ARG A 41 -8.18 47.26 -1.77
CA ARG A 41 -8.15 48.53 -2.50
C ARG A 41 -7.46 48.37 -3.85
N TRP A 42 -7.96 49.09 -4.84
CA TRP A 42 -7.41 49.13 -6.19
C TRP A 42 -7.22 50.58 -6.64
N GLU A 43 -6.29 50.76 -7.58
CA GLU A 43 -6.06 52.00 -8.31
C GLU A 43 -6.03 51.72 -9.81
N GLU A 44 -6.55 52.64 -10.62
CA GLU A 44 -6.39 52.61 -12.06
C GLU A 44 -5.03 53.19 -12.43
N THR A 45 -4.30 52.53 -13.31
CA THR A 45 -3.02 53.02 -13.81
C THR A 45 -3.28 53.97 -14.99
N PRO A 46 -2.53 55.07 -15.13
CA PRO A 46 -2.66 55.96 -16.29
C PRO A 46 -2.54 55.18 -17.62
N SER A 47 -3.63 55.11 -18.37
CA SER A 47 -3.70 54.34 -19.63
C SER A 47 -4.53 55.08 -20.69
N ALA A 48 -4.22 54.84 -21.97
CA ALA A 48 -4.87 55.51 -23.09
C ALA A 48 -6.28 54.91 -23.33
N ARG A 49 -6.52 53.74 -22.76
CA ARG A 49 -7.76 52.98 -22.82
C ARG A 49 -8.13 52.54 -21.39
N PRO A 50 -8.76 53.41 -20.59
CA PRO A 50 -9.18 53.07 -19.23
C PRO A 50 -10.18 51.91 -19.26
N HIS A 51 -10.15 51.07 -18.23
CA HIS A 51 -11.07 49.95 -18.13
C HIS A 51 -12.47 50.46 -17.77
N HIS A 52 -13.54 49.94 -18.36
CA HIS A 52 -14.89 50.44 -18.07
C HIS A 52 -15.23 50.29 -16.56
N ASN A 53 -14.94 49.12 -15.98
CA ASN A 53 -15.17 48.81 -14.57
C ASN A 53 -13.89 48.26 -13.90
N PRO A 54 -12.98 49.13 -13.41
CA PRO A 54 -11.69 48.70 -12.86
C PRO A 54 -11.83 47.91 -11.55
N GLY A 55 -12.85 48.17 -10.74
CA GLY A 55 -13.09 47.42 -9.49
C GLY A 55 -13.45 45.95 -9.74
N GLN A 56 -14.25 45.66 -10.77
CA GLN A 56 -14.56 44.28 -11.16
C GLN A 56 -13.36 43.54 -11.76
N ALA A 57 -12.48 44.25 -12.48
CA ALA A 57 -11.22 43.67 -12.97
C ALA A 57 -10.29 43.29 -11.81
N ALA A 58 -10.15 44.16 -10.81
CA ALA A 58 -9.40 43.87 -9.59
C ALA A 58 -9.99 42.67 -8.82
N LEU A 59 -11.31 42.62 -8.64
CA LEU A 59 -11.99 41.50 -7.99
C LEU A 59 -11.76 40.17 -8.75
N HIS A 60 -11.90 40.19 -10.07
CA HIS A 60 -11.66 39.00 -10.91
C HIS A 60 -10.23 38.50 -10.76
N HIS A 61 -9.24 39.39 -10.76
CA HIS A 61 -7.84 39.02 -10.57
C HIS A 61 -7.60 38.38 -9.20
N VAL A 62 -8.16 38.95 -8.13
CA VAL A 62 -8.06 38.36 -6.78
C VAL A 62 -8.68 36.96 -6.74
N LEU A 63 -9.87 36.77 -7.33
CA LEU A 63 -10.51 35.45 -7.37
C LEU A 63 -9.73 34.45 -8.25
N ALA A 64 -9.10 34.90 -9.33
CA ALA A 64 -8.27 34.07 -10.19
C ALA A 64 -7.02 33.57 -9.46
N LEU A 65 -6.41 34.39 -8.61
CA LEU A 65 -5.30 34.00 -7.73
C LEU A 65 -5.78 33.12 -6.56
N ALA A 66 -6.97 33.39 -6.02
CA ALA A 66 -7.44 32.68 -4.84
C ALA A 66 -7.85 31.22 -5.13
N ARG A 67 -8.49 30.95 -6.28
CA ARG A 67 -8.94 29.61 -6.68
C ARG A 67 -7.86 28.51 -6.67
N PRO A 68 -6.68 28.68 -7.31
CA PRO A 68 -5.65 27.65 -7.29
C PRO A 68 -5.06 27.45 -5.90
N VAL A 69 -4.94 28.51 -5.10
CA VAL A 69 -4.45 28.42 -3.73
C VAL A 69 -5.43 27.62 -2.88
N THR A 70 -6.71 28.02 -2.80
CA THR A 70 -7.69 27.31 -1.96
C THR A 70 -7.95 25.88 -2.44
N GLY A 71 -7.87 25.62 -3.74
CA GLY A 71 -8.01 24.28 -4.31
C GLY A 71 -6.93 23.29 -3.86
N ALA A 72 -5.79 23.76 -3.35
CA ALA A 72 -4.74 22.91 -2.82
C ALA A 72 -4.94 22.51 -1.34
N TYR A 73 -5.83 23.19 -0.61
CA TYR A 73 -6.01 22.99 0.83
C TYR A 73 -7.32 22.27 1.16
N PRO A 74 -7.30 21.34 2.15
CA PRO A 74 -8.50 20.71 2.67
C PRO A 74 -9.30 21.68 3.54
N LEU A 75 -10.60 21.40 3.74
CA LEU A 75 -11.48 22.19 4.61
C LEU A 75 -11.00 22.30 6.06
N THR A 76 -10.14 21.39 6.52
CA THR A 76 -9.57 21.41 7.87
C THR A 76 -8.54 22.50 8.05
N ASP A 77 -7.90 22.96 6.97
CA ASP A 77 -6.71 23.80 7.00
C ASP A 77 -7.02 25.25 6.58
N VAL A 78 -8.20 25.75 7.00
CA VAL A 78 -8.71 27.10 6.67
C VAL A 78 -7.68 28.18 6.97
N LEU A 79 -7.04 28.12 8.15
CA LEU A 79 -6.07 29.13 8.59
C LEU A 79 -4.81 29.15 7.72
N ALA A 80 -4.35 27.98 7.27
CA ALA A 80 -3.18 27.88 6.40
C ALA A 80 -3.50 28.42 5.00
N ALA A 81 -4.67 28.07 4.45
CA ALA A 81 -5.15 28.62 3.19
C ALA A 81 -5.29 30.14 3.24
N GLN A 82 -5.87 30.67 4.33
CA GLN A 82 -6.02 32.11 4.55
C GLN A 82 -4.66 32.83 4.65
N ALA A 83 -3.72 32.29 5.44
CA ALA A 83 -2.39 32.87 5.58
C ALA A 83 -1.65 32.92 4.24
N HIS A 84 -1.75 31.86 3.43
CA HIS A 84 -1.15 31.81 2.10
C HIS A 84 -1.79 32.86 1.17
N LEU A 85 -3.13 32.91 1.10
CA LEU A 85 -3.84 33.93 0.31
C LEU A 85 -3.42 35.34 0.68
N ASN A 86 -3.41 35.67 1.98
CA ASN A 86 -3.08 37.02 2.44
C ASN A 86 -1.60 37.36 2.26
N THR A 87 -0.72 36.36 2.19
CA THR A 87 0.70 36.59 1.83
C THR A 87 0.84 36.99 0.36
N VAL A 88 0.09 36.34 -0.53
CA VAL A 88 0.11 36.64 -1.97
C VAL A 88 -0.63 37.94 -2.27
N LEU A 89 -1.77 38.18 -1.64
CA LEU A 89 -2.64 39.32 -1.91
C LEU A 89 -2.30 40.58 -1.08
N GLY A 90 -1.45 40.43 -0.06
CA GLY A 90 -1.01 41.53 0.81
C GLY A 90 -0.02 42.50 0.17
N THR A 91 0.47 42.22 -1.04
CA THR A 91 1.38 43.10 -1.79
C THR A 91 0.71 43.68 -3.02
N ALA A 92 1.20 44.84 -3.47
CA ALA A 92 0.66 45.51 -4.64
C ALA A 92 1.01 44.75 -5.93
N HIS A 93 0.01 44.54 -6.79
CA HIS A 93 0.13 43.79 -8.04
C HIS A 93 -0.49 44.56 -9.20
N ASP A 94 0.28 44.71 -10.28
CA ASP A 94 -0.21 45.20 -11.55
C ASP A 94 -0.94 44.09 -12.31
N LEU A 95 -2.15 44.38 -12.79
CA LEU A 95 -2.89 43.42 -13.62
C LEU A 95 -2.31 43.46 -15.04
N ALA A 96 -1.80 42.33 -15.53
CA ALA A 96 -1.09 42.27 -16.82
C ALA A 96 -1.93 42.77 -18.02
N ASP A 97 -3.23 42.47 -18.02
CA ASP A 97 -4.12 42.70 -19.18
C ASP A 97 -5.01 43.95 -19.03
N THR A 98 -4.94 44.63 -17.89
CA THR A 98 -5.81 45.78 -17.61
C THR A 98 -5.05 46.88 -16.92
N PRO A 99 -5.35 48.17 -17.20
CA PRO A 99 -4.67 49.29 -16.58
C PRO A 99 -5.16 49.54 -15.15
N VAL A 100 -5.07 48.51 -14.31
CA VAL A 100 -5.53 48.50 -12.94
C VAL A 100 -4.43 47.85 -12.11
N ARG A 101 -4.14 48.44 -10.96
CA ARG A 101 -3.27 47.90 -9.93
C ARG A 101 -4.10 47.56 -8.70
N LEU A 102 -3.92 46.34 -8.20
CA LEU A 102 -4.35 45.96 -6.87
C LEU A 102 -3.32 46.49 -5.87
N LEU A 103 -3.74 47.28 -4.89
CA LEU A 103 -2.83 47.79 -3.85
C LEU A 103 -2.60 46.74 -2.76
N TRP A 104 -3.70 46.16 -2.29
CA TRP A 104 -3.74 45.06 -1.34
C TRP A 104 -5.13 44.43 -1.36
N ALA A 105 -5.21 43.16 -0.99
CA ALA A 105 -6.45 42.50 -0.61
C ALA A 105 -6.22 41.58 0.61
N ASP A 106 -7.19 41.58 1.52
CA ASP A 106 -7.33 40.67 2.64
C ASP A 106 -8.50 39.72 2.35
N VAL A 107 -8.27 38.43 2.51
CA VAL A 107 -9.29 37.40 2.36
C VAL A 107 -9.49 36.74 3.70
N ARG A 108 -10.75 36.66 4.13
CA ARG A 108 -11.17 35.87 5.28
C ARG A 108 -11.93 34.66 4.78
N LEU A 109 -11.43 33.49 5.13
CA LEU A 109 -12.10 32.24 4.79
C LEU A 109 -12.91 31.77 5.99
N THR A 110 -14.19 31.52 5.76
CA THR A 110 -15.08 30.88 6.71
C THR A 110 -15.54 29.55 6.16
N VAL A 111 -15.78 28.60 7.05
CA VAL A 111 -16.36 27.29 6.74
C VAL A 111 -17.47 27.07 7.74
N SER A 112 -18.60 26.52 7.28
CA SER A 112 -19.65 26.13 8.20
C SER A 112 -19.15 24.99 9.10
N GLU A 113 -19.42 25.06 10.40
CA GLU A 113 -19.07 23.98 11.32
C GLU A 113 -19.59 22.59 10.88
N PRO A 114 -20.82 22.43 10.31
CA PRO A 114 -21.23 21.13 9.80
C PRO A 114 -20.39 20.63 8.62
N ASP A 115 -19.95 21.51 7.71
CA ASP A 115 -19.11 21.12 6.57
C ASP A 115 -17.71 20.70 7.04
N ARG A 116 -17.15 21.44 8.00
CA ARG A 116 -15.86 21.09 8.61
C ARG A 116 -15.93 19.74 9.34
N ALA A 117 -17.00 19.48 10.08
CA ALA A 117 -17.21 18.21 10.76
C ALA A 117 -17.36 17.05 9.76
N ALA A 118 -18.11 17.26 8.67
CA ALA A 118 -18.29 16.27 7.61
C ALA A 118 -16.98 15.96 6.87
N ALA A 119 -16.20 16.99 6.52
CA ALA A 119 -14.87 16.82 5.91
C ALA A 119 -13.91 16.06 6.83
N THR A 120 -13.90 16.38 8.12
CA THR A 120 -13.08 15.67 9.12
C THR A 120 -13.51 14.20 9.25
N ALA A 121 -14.81 13.91 9.26
CA ALA A 121 -15.34 12.55 9.30
C ALA A 121 -14.96 11.74 8.05
N LEU A 122 -15.00 12.38 6.87
CA LEU A 122 -14.57 11.77 5.62
C LEU A 122 -13.08 11.41 5.65
N GLN A 123 -12.23 12.34 6.11
CA GLN A 123 -10.79 12.11 6.22
C GLN A 123 -10.46 10.96 7.19
N ARG A 124 -11.18 10.87 8.31
CA ARG A 124 -11.05 9.74 9.25
C ARG A 124 -11.41 8.42 8.60
N ARG A 125 -12.54 8.34 7.90
CA ARG A 125 -12.96 7.12 7.18
C ARG A 125 -11.92 6.68 6.15
N GLN A 126 -11.39 7.62 5.35
CA GLN A 126 -10.36 7.32 4.37
C GLN A 126 -9.08 6.77 5.03
N TYR A 127 -8.69 7.34 6.17
CA TYR A 127 -7.55 6.86 6.94
C TYR A 127 -7.79 5.45 7.49
N ASP A 128 -8.97 5.20 8.07
CA ASP A 128 -9.33 3.89 8.62
C ASP A 128 -9.39 2.82 7.52
N GLU A 129 -9.99 3.14 6.37
CA GLU A 129 -10.01 2.26 5.20
C GLU A 129 -8.60 1.94 4.67
N ALA A 130 -7.73 2.94 4.61
CA ALA A 130 -6.33 2.75 4.22
C ALA A 130 -5.59 1.83 5.20
N LEU A 131 -5.80 2.02 6.50
CA LEU A 131 -5.21 1.19 7.55
C LEU A 131 -5.72 -0.25 7.46
N HIS A 132 -7.03 -0.44 7.27
CA HIS A 132 -7.63 -1.76 7.08
C HIS A 132 -7.12 -2.46 5.82
N ALA A 133 -7.02 -1.74 4.70
CA ALA A 133 -6.47 -2.28 3.46
C ALA A 133 -4.98 -2.65 3.58
N GLN A 134 -4.21 -1.92 4.37
CA GLN A 134 -2.82 -2.25 4.69
C GLN A 134 -2.73 -3.51 5.56
N ALA A 135 -3.52 -3.58 6.63
CA ALA A 135 -3.57 -4.74 7.51
C ALA A 135 -3.99 -6.02 6.74
N GLN A 136 -4.96 -5.90 5.84
CA GLN A 136 -5.41 -7.02 5.01
C GLN A 136 -4.31 -7.48 4.03
N ARG A 137 -3.58 -6.55 3.41
CA ARG A 137 -2.42 -6.88 2.56
C ARG A 137 -1.34 -7.62 3.34
N GLN A 138 -1.03 -7.19 4.56
CA GLN A 138 -0.06 -7.86 5.43
C GLN A 138 -0.52 -9.28 5.79
N ARG A 139 -1.80 -9.47 6.15
CA ARG A 139 -2.37 -10.80 6.43
C ARG A 139 -2.29 -11.74 5.24
N LEU A 140 -2.63 -11.25 4.04
CA LEU A 140 -2.55 -12.05 2.81
C LEU A 140 -1.10 -12.41 2.46
N GLN A 141 -0.16 -11.49 2.67
CA GLN A 141 1.26 -11.75 2.44
C GLN A 141 1.79 -12.81 3.40
N ALA A 142 1.50 -12.69 4.70
CA ALA A 142 1.88 -13.68 5.70
C ALA A 142 1.29 -15.07 5.39
N ALA A 143 0.02 -15.13 4.95
CA ALA A 143 -0.61 -16.39 4.56
C ALA A 143 0.06 -17.03 3.33
N ARG A 144 0.50 -16.22 2.36
CA ARG A 144 1.24 -16.71 1.18
C ARG A 144 2.61 -17.24 1.55
N GLU A 145 3.35 -16.52 2.39
CA GLU A 145 4.66 -16.94 2.88
C GLU A 145 4.57 -18.26 3.66
N LEU A 146 3.57 -18.41 4.53
CA LEU A 146 3.31 -19.66 5.21
C LEU A 146 2.96 -20.80 4.24
N HIS A 147 2.13 -20.53 3.24
CA HIS A 147 1.80 -21.52 2.22
C HIS A 147 3.04 -21.98 1.45
N GLU A 148 3.91 -21.06 1.03
CA GLU A 148 5.15 -21.37 0.33
C GLU A 148 6.12 -22.19 1.22
N GLN A 149 6.22 -21.86 2.51
CA GLN A 149 7.00 -22.64 3.48
C GLN A 149 6.44 -24.06 3.67
N LEU A 150 5.11 -24.22 3.74
CA LEU A 150 4.46 -25.52 3.85
C LEU A 150 4.62 -26.37 2.59
N VAL A 151 4.61 -25.76 1.40
CA VAL A 151 4.84 -26.46 0.13
C VAL A 151 6.30 -26.93 -0.02
N THR A 152 7.27 -26.11 0.41
CA THR A 152 8.70 -26.40 0.24
C THR A 152 9.25 -27.34 1.31
N THR A 153 8.84 -27.18 2.57
CA THR A 153 9.32 -27.99 3.71
C THR A 153 8.19 -28.23 4.73
N PRO A 154 7.20 -29.07 4.39
CA PRO A 154 5.98 -29.23 5.19
C PRO A 154 6.26 -29.61 6.65
N THR A 155 7.21 -30.51 6.89
CA THR A 155 7.54 -30.99 8.24
C THR A 155 8.18 -29.91 9.13
N LEU A 156 9.01 -29.04 8.57
CA LEU A 156 9.72 -27.99 9.31
C LEU A 156 8.80 -26.79 9.60
N ALA A 157 7.97 -26.41 8.62
CA ALA A 157 6.98 -25.35 8.76
C ALA A 157 5.90 -25.70 9.79
N LEU A 158 5.44 -26.95 9.81
CA LEU A 158 4.51 -27.45 10.82
C LEU A 158 5.11 -27.46 12.22
N ALA A 159 6.37 -27.87 12.37
CA ALA A 159 7.08 -27.81 13.64
C ALA A 159 7.20 -26.37 14.15
N TYR A 160 7.56 -25.42 13.27
CA TYR A 160 7.67 -24.00 13.62
C TYR A 160 6.32 -23.40 14.05
N TRP A 161 5.23 -23.69 13.33
CA TRP A 161 3.89 -23.21 13.68
C TRP A 161 3.40 -23.76 15.03
N LEU A 162 3.61 -25.06 15.29
CA LEU A 162 3.29 -25.68 16.58
C LEU A 162 4.09 -25.08 17.74
N THR A 163 5.32 -24.61 17.48
CA THR A 163 6.15 -23.95 18.50
C THR A 163 5.62 -22.55 18.85
N GLN A 164 4.99 -21.85 17.90
CA GLN A 164 4.41 -20.52 18.13
C GLN A 164 2.99 -20.54 18.73
N HIS A 165 2.27 -21.67 18.62
CA HIS A 165 0.92 -21.85 19.14
C HIS A 165 0.80 -23.13 20.00
N PRO A 166 1.44 -23.18 21.20
CA PRO A 166 1.50 -24.39 22.02
C PRO A 166 0.13 -24.83 22.58
N ASP A 167 -0.79 -23.89 22.81
CA ASP A 167 -2.12 -24.18 23.37
C ASP A 167 -3.06 -24.88 22.36
N SER A 168 -2.75 -24.82 21.06
CA SER A 168 -3.50 -25.51 20.01
C SER A 168 -3.03 -26.95 19.78
N ALA A 169 -1.85 -27.32 20.30
CA ALA A 169 -1.09 -28.48 19.85
C ALA A 169 -1.75 -29.85 20.13
N LYS A 170 -2.48 -30.00 21.25
CA LYS A 170 -3.05 -31.31 21.64
C LYS A 170 -4.22 -31.76 20.76
N ASP A 171 -5.11 -30.84 20.37
CA ASP A 171 -6.19 -31.15 19.43
C ASP A 171 -5.74 -31.02 17.97
N SER A 172 -4.74 -30.16 17.70
CA SER A 172 -4.28 -29.92 16.33
C SER A 172 -3.50 -31.10 15.74
N ILE A 173 -2.73 -31.89 16.50
CA ILE A 173 -1.96 -33.00 15.91
C ILE A 173 -2.86 -34.04 15.22
N HIS A 174 -3.95 -34.45 15.85
CA HIS A 174 -4.92 -35.36 15.22
C HIS A 174 -5.64 -34.70 14.03
N THR A 175 -6.01 -33.43 14.18
CA THR A 175 -6.67 -32.66 13.12
C THR A 175 -5.75 -32.42 11.94
N LEU A 176 -4.44 -32.36 12.16
CA LEU A 176 -3.41 -32.07 11.16
C LEU A 176 -2.97 -33.34 10.43
N GLU A 177 -2.94 -34.51 11.09
CA GLU A 177 -2.88 -35.80 10.40
C GLU A 177 -4.11 -36.01 9.50
N GLU A 178 -5.30 -35.67 9.99
CA GLU A 178 -6.53 -35.71 9.19
C GLU A 178 -6.48 -34.71 8.02
N LEU A 179 -6.05 -33.47 8.25
CA LEU A 179 -5.92 -32.46 7.20
C LEU A 179 -4.88 -32.85 6.16
N THR A 180 -3.75 -33.39 6.60
CA THR A 180 -2.69 -33.86 5.69
C THR A 180 -3.22 -35.01 4.84
N ARG A 181 -3.99 -35.93 5.43
CA ARG A 181 -4.68 -37.02 4.73
C ARG A 181 -5.76 -36.53 3.75
N GLN A 182 -6.53 -35.51 4.14
CA GLN A 182 -7.56 -34.92 3.27
C GLN A 182 -6.97 -34.09 2.13
N ILE A 183 -5.90 -33.33 2.38
CA ILE A 183 -5.16 -32.57 1.37
C ILE A 183 -4.44 -33.51 0.39
N THR A 184 -3.85 -34.61 0.88
CA THR A 184 -3.23 -35.63 0.00
C THR A 184 -4.26 -36.42 -0.80
N ALA A 185 -5.51 -36.54 -0.35
CA ALA A 185 -6.59 -37.18 -1.10
C ALA A 185 -7.16 -36.29 -2.24
N TYR A 186 -7.01 -34.97 -2.17
CA TYR A 186 -7.62 -34.02 -3.13
C TYR A 186 -6.68 -33.48 -4.22
N ALA A 187 -5.39 -33.85 -4.20
CA ALA A 187 -4.43 -33.42 -5.21
C ALA A 187 -4.12 -34.56 -6.21
N PRO A 188 -4.50 -34.45 -7.50
CA PRO A 188 -4.30 -35.50 -8.51
C PRO A 188 -2.82 -35.81 -8.81
N ASP A 189 -1.88 -34.96 -8.42
CA ASP A 189 -0.43 -35.20 -8.59
C ASP A 189 0.20 -36.08 -7.48
N ASN A 190 -0.58 -36.52 -6.48
CA ASN A 190 -0.08 -37.24 -5.29
C ASN A 190 -0.21 -38.77 -5.32
N ALA A 191 -0.60 -39.39 -6.44
CA ALA A 191 -0.68 -40.86 -6.54
C ALA A 191 0.67 -41.54 -6.18
N TRP A 192 1.78 -40.91 -6.55
CA TRP A 192 3.13 -41.40 -6.22
C TRP A 192 3.46 -41.28 -4.72
N VAL A 193 2.92 -40.28 -4.03
CA VAL A 193 3.12 -40.09 -2.58
C VAL A 193 2.38 -41.16 -1.78
N GLN A 194 1.19 -41.56 -2.22
CA GLN A 194 0.47 -42.70 -1.61
C GLN A 194 1.21 -44.01 -1.84
N VAL A 195 1.74 -44.24 -3.05
CA VAL A 195 2.56 -45.42 -3.36
C VAL A 195 3.83 -45.45 -2.52
N ALA A 196 4.51 -44.31 -2.35
CA ALA A 196 5.71 -44.20 -1.50
C ALA A 196 5.39 -44.51 -0.03
N HIS A 197 4.26 -44.05 0.49
CA HIS A 197 3.87 -44.30 1.87
C HIS A 197 3.53 -45.78 2.11
N VAL A 198 2.80 -46.42 1.19
CA VAL A 198 2.51 -47.86 1.26
C VAL A 198 3.79 -48.69 1.17
N LEU A 199 4.71 -48.32 0.27
CA LEU A 199 6.02 -48.96 0.18
C LEU A 199 6.85 -48.78 1.47
N GLN A 200 6.80 -47.60 2.09
CA GLN A 200 7.52 -47.32 3.32
C GLN A 200 6.99 -48.14 4.50
N SER A 201 5.67 -48.24 4.66
CA SER A 201 5.03 -49.09 5.68
C SER A 201 5.37 -50.56 5.46
N PHE A 202 5.30 -51.03 4.21
CA PHE A 202 5.67 -52.40 3.86
C PHE A 202 7.13 -52.72 4.22
N VAL A 203 8.07 -51.81 3.90
CA VAL A 203 9.50 -51.94 4.24
C VAL A 203 9.75 -51.92 5.75
N HIS A 204 8.97 -51.16 6.51
CA HIS A 204 9.11 -51.08 7.97
C HIS A 204 8.77 -52.41 8.66
N ASP A 205 7.72 -53.09 8.18
CA ASP A 205 7.22 -54.34 8.75
C ASP A 205 7.99 -55.59 8.28
N LEU A 206 8.88 -55.45 7.29
CA LEU A 206 9.68 -56.55 6.75
C LEU A 206 10.86 -56.90 7.67
N ALA A 207 11.09 -58.19 7.88
CA ALA A 207 12.27 -58.69 8.61
C ALA A 207 13.59 -58.35 7.86
N ALA A 208 14.72 -58.30 8.58
CA ALA A 208 15.99 -57.80 8.04
C ALA A 208 16.51 -58.57 6.81
N ASP A 209 16.29 -59.88 6.80
CA ASP A 209 16.55 -60.81 5.70
C ASP A 209 15.62 -60.59 4.49
N GLN A 210 14.37 -60.19 4.73
CA GLN A 210 13.41 -59.91 3.66
C GLN A 210 13.62 -58.52 3.03
N ARG A 211 14.09 -57.54 3.80
CA ARG A 211 14.49 -56.21 3.29
C ARG A 211 15.63 -56.29 2.29
N GLU A 212 16.62 -57.16 2.54
CA GLU A 212 17.77 -57.34 1.65
C GLU A 212 17.35 -57.93 0.29
N ASN A 213 16.42 -58.90 0.30
CA ASN A 213 15.86 -59.49 -0.91
C ASN A 213 14.97 -58.50 -1.69
N LEU A 214 14.24 -57.62 -0.99
CA LEU A 214 13.46 -56.56 -1.61
C LEU A 214 14.35 -55.54 -2.32
N VAL A 215 15.43 -55.08 -1.66
CA VAL A 215 16.37 -54.12 -2.25
C VAL A 215 17.06 -54.72 -3.47
N ARG A 216 17.43 -56.01 -3.42
CA ARG A 216 18.00 -56.72 -4.57
C ARG A 216 17.03 -56.83 -5.75
N SER A 217 15.75 -57.10 -5.46
CA SER A 217 14.69 -57.18 -6.48
C SER A 217 14.36 -55.81 -7.08
N LEU A 218 14.33 -54.76 -6.26
CA LEU A 218 14.15 -53.38 -6.71
C LEU A 218 15.33 -52.92 -7.58
N ALA A 219 16.57 -53.24 -7.21
CA ALA A 219 17.73 -52.92 -8.04
C ALA A 219 17.66 -53.60 -9.43
N GLN A 220 17.14 -54.83 -9.51
CA GLN A 220 16.90 -55.51 -10.79
C GLN A 220 15.79 -54.84 -11.62
N ILE A 221 14.74 -54.35 -10.98
CA ILE A 221 13.67 -53.60 -11.66
C ILE A 221 14.22 -52.27 -12.18
N VAL A 222 15.00 -51.54 -11.38
CA VAL A 222 15.59 -50.24 -11.74
C VAL A 222 16.59 -50.38 -12.91
N LEU A 223 17.36 -51.46 -12.97
CA LEU A 223 18.23 -51.78 -14.12
C LEU A 223 17.43 -52.00 -15.41
N ARG A 224 16.20 -52.52 -15.32
CA ARG A 224 15.33 -52.77 -16.49
C ARG A 224 14.72 -51.49 -17.06
N TYR A 225 14.70 -50.41 -16.27
CA TYR A 225 14.23 -49.08 -16.67
C TYR A 225 15.38 -48.10 -16.98
N ASP A 226 16.57 -48.63 -17.27
CA ASP A 226 17.73 -47.88 -17.79
C ASP A 226 18.26 -46.78 -16.84
N GLN A 227 18.17 -47.01 -15.53
CA GLN A 227 18.68 -46.12 -14.47
C GLN A 227 19.82 -46.81 -13.67
N PRO A 228 21.01 -47.04 -14.29
CA PRO A 228 22.07 -47.86 -13.71
C PRO A 228 22.69 -47.27 -12.43
N ASP A 229 22.76 -45.95 -12.33
CA ASP A 229 23.37 -45.25 -11.19
C ASP A 229 22.57 -45.45 -9.89
N LEU A 230 21.23 -45.43 -9.98
CA LEU A 230 20.34 -45.67 -8.84
C LEU A 230 20.38 -47.14 -8.39
N ALA A 231 20.51 -48.07 -9.33
CA ALA A 231 20.65 -49.49 -9.00
C ALA A 231 21.96 -49.78 -8.26
N GLN A 232 23.06 -49.12 -8.63
CA GLN A 232 24.34 -49.24 -7.93
C GLN A 232 24.28 -48.65 -6.52
N GLN A 233 23.62 -47.49 -6.34
CA GLN A 233 23.41 -46.90 -5.02
C GLN A 233 22.61 -47.83 -4.10
N LEU A 234 21.51 -48.39 -4.59
CA LEU A 234 20.68 -49.35 -3.83
C LEU A 234 21.46 -50.61 -3.42
N GLN A 235 22.31 -51.14 -4.30
CA GLN A 235 23.15 -52.30 -4.00
C GLN A 235 24.23 -51.97 -2.96
N HIS A 236 24.83 -50.78 -3.02
CA HIS A 236 25.81 -50.33 -2.04
C HIS A 236 25.19 -50.13 -0.64
N THR A 237 23.96 -49.60 -0.58
CA THR A 237 23.20 -49.48 0.68
C THR A 237 22.83 -50.85 1.26
N ALA A 238 22.45 -51.82 0.42
CA ALA A 238 22.18 -53.19 0.86
C ALA A 238 23.44 -53.88 1.41
N ALA A 239 24.59 -53.72 0.75
CA ALA A 239 25.85 -54.31 1.19
C ALA A 239 26.30 -53.75 2.56
N GLY A 240 26.07 -52.45 2.82
CA GLY A 240 26.35 -51.83 4.11
C GLY A 240 25.51 -52.36 5.28
N LEU A 241 24.28 -52.80 5.01
CA LEU A 241 23.37 -53.40 5.99
C LEU A 241 23.73 -54.86 6.34
N ALA A 242 24.39 -55.59 5.43
CA ALA A 242 24.85 -56.96 5.66
C ALA A 242 26.13 -57.01 6.51
N THR A 243 27.05 -56.06 6.33
CA THR A 243 28.34 -56.03 7.04
C THR A 243 28.26 -55.73 8.54
N THR A 244 27.19 -55.11 9.02
CA THR A 244 26.99 -54.82 10.45
C THR A 244 26.55 -56.04 11.27
N ASN A 245 26.06 -57.12 10.64
CA ASN A 245 25.53 -58.31 11.33
C ASN A 245 26.47 -59.53 11.35
N GLY A 246 27.66 -59.44 10.76
CA GLY A 246 28.56 -60.59 10.62
C GLY A 246 30.01 -60.28 10.98
N GLN A 247 30.35 -60.05 12.25
CA GLN A 247 31.73 -60.22 12.73
C GLN A 247 31.86 -60.38 14.26
N ARG A 248 31.88 -61.63 14.75
CA ARG A 248 32.72 -62.03 15.90
C ARG A 248 32.93 -63.56 15.90
N PRO A 249 34.07 -64.09 15.41
CA PRO A 249 34.46 -65.45 15.70
C PRO A 249 34.99 -65.55 17.14
N ALA A 250 34.56 -66.58 17.87
CA ALA A 250 35.04 -66.91 19.21
C ALA A 250 36.50 -67.39 19.18
N PRO A 251 37.37 -66.96 20.11
CA PRO A 251 38.68 -67.58 20.28
C PRO A 251 38.55 -68.96 20.98
N ARG A 252 39.10 -70.01 20.35
CA ARG A 252 39.33 -71.31 20.98
C ARG A 252 40.58 -71.23 21.89
N ALA A 253 40.42 -71.67 23.13
CA ALA A 253 41.50 -71.92 24.09
C ALA A 253 42.27 -73.22 23.76
N PRO A 254 43.50 -73.38 24.28
CA PRO A 254 43.64 -74.11 25.54
C PRO A 254 44.10 -73.27 26.72
#